data_AF-A0A931Y588-F1
#
_entry.id   AF-A0A931Y588-F1
#
_cell.length_a   1.000
_cell.length_b   1.000
_cell.length_c   1.000
_cell.angle_alpha   90.00
_cell.angle_beta   90.00
_cell.angle_gamma   90.00
#
_symmetry.space_group_name_H-M   'P 1'
#
loop_
_entity.id
_entity.type
_entity.pdbx_description
1 polymer ?
#
loop_
_entity_poly.entity_id
_entity_poly.type
_entity_poly.pdbx_seq_one_letter_code
_entity_poly.pdbx_strand_id
1 'polypeptide(L)' 'MSKEFFPPRPASRPTIYAYEDTNPQFAGLLKVGCTTNADKRRGVEVQPPAL' A
#
# COMPACT_ATOMS: atom_id res chain seq x y z
N MET A 1 -12.65 -27.79 9.46
CA MET A 1 -11.46 -27.04 9.01
C MET A 1 -10.50 -26.94 10.18
N SER A 2 -9.42 -27.73 10.17
CA SER A 2 -8.43 -27.71 11.25
C SER A 2 -7.71 -26.36 11.28
N LYS A 3 -7.64 -25.74 12.47
CA LYS A 3 -6.90 -24.48 12.71
C LYS A 3 -5.39 -24.62 12.47
N GLU A 4 -4.89 -25.84 12.29
CA GLU A 4 -3.50 -26.14 11.95
C GLU A 4 -3.20 -25.93 10.46
N PHE A 5 -4.21 -25.88 9.59
CA PHE A 5 -4.00 -25.71 8.15
C PHE A 5 -3.88 -24.23 7.73
N PHE A 6 -4.47 -23.32 8.50
CA PHE A 6 -4.40 -21.88 8.23
C PHE A 6 -3.73 -21.13 9.38
N PRO A 7 -2.75 -20.25 9.10
CA PRO A 7 -2.15 -19.44 10.14
C PRO A 7 -3.20 -18.56 10.83
N PRO A 8 -3.02 -18.23 12.11
CA PRO A 8 -3.89 -17.27 12.79
C PRO A 8 -3.85 -15.92 12.07
N ARG A 9 -4.97 -15.19 12.10
CA ARG A 9 -5.07 -13.86 11.48
C ARG A 9 -3.96 -12.94 12.01
N PRO A 10 -3.17 -12.29 11.14
CA PRO A 10 -2.16 -11.33 11.57
C PRO A 10 -2.77 -10.17 12.35
N ALA A 11 -2.04 -9.64 13.34
CA ALA A 11 -2.43 -8.45 14.09
C ALA A 11 -2.30 -7.15 13.28
N SER A 12 -1.63 -7.20 12.12
CA SER A 12 -1.44 -6.04 11.25
C SER A 12 -2.78 -5.49 10.75
N ARG A 13 -2.89 -4.17 10.75
CA ARG A 13 -4.06 -3.44 10.22
C ARG A 13 -3.58 -2.46 9.16
N PRO A 14 -3.22 -2.95 7.96
CA PRO A 14 -2.70 -2.08 6.92
C PRO A 14 -3.77 -1.10 6.45
N THR A 15 -3.37 0.14 6.21
CA THR A 15 -4.19 1.11 5.50
C THR A 15 -3.85 1.04 4.02
N ILE A 16 -4.87 0.80 3.20
CA ILE A 16 -4.75 0.79 1.74
C ILE A 16 -5.13 2.18 1.23
N TYR A 17 -4.32 2.74 0.35
CA TYR A 17 -4.64 3.97 -0.36
C TYR A 17 -4.67 3.70 -1.85
N ALA A 18 -5.60 4.35 -2.54
CA ALA A 18 -5.74 4.24 -3.98
C ALA A 18 -6.05 5.61 -4.57
N TYR A 19 -5.37 5.98 -5.65
CA TYR A 19 -5.56 7.25 -6.35
C TYR A 19 -5.19 7.14 -7.82
N GLU A 20 -5.78 8.02 -8.62
CA GLU A 20 -5.39 8.21 -10.02
C GLU A 20 -4.11 9.06 -10.09
N ASP A 21 -3.16 8.63 -10.91
CA ASP A 21 -1.89 9.34 -11.11
C ASP A 21 -2.05 10.37 -12.23
N THR A 22 -1.41 11.54 -12.08
CA THR A 22 -1.47 12.61 -13.10
C THR A 22 -0.55 12.36 -14.29
N ASN A 23 0.32 11.34 -14.23
CA ASN A 23 1.16 10.95 -15.34
C ASN A 23 0.31 10.41 -16.50
N PRO A 24 0.36 11.04 -17.70
CA PRO A 24 -0.45 10.63 -18.85
C PRO A 24 -0.26 9.17 -19.27
N GLN A 25 0.90 8.57 -18.97
CA GLN A 25 1.19 7.17 -19.28
C GLN A 25 0.36 6.18 -18.45
N PHE A 26 -0.21 6.63 -17.33
CA PHE A 26 -1.05 5.83 -16.44
C PHE A 26 -2.50 6.30 -16.41
N ALA A 27 -2.92 7.12 -17.40
CA ALA A 27 -4.30 7.59 -17.51
C ALA A 27 -5.28 6.41 -17.55
N GLY A 28 -6.30 6.44 -16.69
CA GLY A 28 -7.26 5.34 -16.54
C GLY A 28 -6.77 4.15 -15.69
N LEU A 29 -5.57 4.23 -15.10
CA LEU A 29 -5.05 3.24 -14.15
C LEU A 29 -5.10 3.76 -12.71
N LEU A 30 -5.44 2.88 -11.78
CA LEU A 30 -5.49 3.17 -10.34
C LEU A 30 -4.20 2.74 -9.66
N LYS A 31 -3.49 3.69 -9.06
CA LYS A 31 -2.31 3.40 -8.25
C LYS A 31 -2.74 3.00 -6.85
N VAL A 32 -2.31 1.81 -6.41
CA VAL A 32 -2.68 1.23 -5.10
C VAL A 32 -1.42 0.96 -4.29
N GLY A 33 -1.41 1.37 -3.02
CA GLY A 33 -0.35 1.05 -2.07
C GLY A 33 -0.90 0.75 -0.68
N CYS A 34 -0.07 0.17 0.18
CA CYS A 34 -0.44 -0.12 1.57
C CYS A 34 0.65 0.30 2.56
N THR A 35 0.24 0.72 3.75
CA THR A 35 1.15 0.96 4.88
C THR A 35 0.65 0.19 6.10
N THR A 36 1.56 -0.44 6.84
CA THR A 36 1.27 -1.11 8.11
C THR A 36 1.38 -0.17 9.32
N ASN A 37 1.95 1.02 9.13
CA ASN A 37 2.11 2.04 10.15
C ASN A 37 0.95 3.04 10.08
N ALA A 38 0.12 3.08 11.13
CA ALA A 38 -0.90 4.10 11.33
C ALA A 38 -0.32 5.44 11.86
N ASP A 39 1.01 5.57 11.90
CA ASP A 39 1.68 6.77 12.36
C ASP A 39 1.73 7.84 11.27
N LYS A 40 1.06 8.94 11.58
CA LYS A 40 0.82 10.15 10.80
C LYS A 40 2.11 10.79 10.24
N ARG A 41 2.68 10.26 9.17
CA ARG A 41 3.55 11.04 8.26
C ARG A 41 3.10 10.83 6.82
N ARG A 42 2.15 11.67 6.39
CA ARG A 42 1.94 11.97 4.98
C ARG A 42 3.12 12.81 4.50
N GLY A 43 4.18 12.15 4.06
CA GLY A 43 5.11 12.71 3.09
C GLY A 43 5.08 11.75 1.91
N VAL A 44 4.67 12.21 0.73
CA VAL A 44 4.95 11.47 -0.50
C VAL A 44 6.47 11.54 -0.64
N GLU A 45 7.16 10.53 -0.11
CA GLU A 45 8.58 10.36 -0.36
C GLU A 45 8.70 9.79 -1.77
N VAL A 46 8.87 10.69 -2.74
CA VAL A 46 9.36 10.33 -4.06
C VAL A 46 10.79 9.86 -3.84
N GLN A 47 11.03 8.55 -3.83
CA GLN A 47 12.40 8.06 -4.02
C GLN A 47 12.81 8.43 -5.45
N PRO A 48 13.83 9.30 -5.64
CA PRO A 48 14.38 9.49 -6.97
C PRO A 48 15.04 8.18 -7.43
N PRO A 49 15.02 7.87 -8.73
CA PRO A 49 15.74 6.70 -9.24
C PRO A 49 17.22 6.83 -8.87
N ALA A 50 17.80 5.77 -8.34
CA ALA A 50 19.24 5.70 -8.09
C ALA A 50 19.99 5.90 -9.42
N LEU A 51 20.96 6.83 -9.42
CA LEU A 51 21.87 7.11 -10.53
C LEU A 51 22.77 5.90 -10.83
#